data_AF-A0A962TFQ4-F1
#
_entry.id   AF-A0A962TFQ4-F1
#
_cell.length_a   1.000
_cell.length_b   1.000
_cell.length_c   1.000
_cell.angle_alpha   90.00
_cell.angle_beta   90.00
_cell.angle_gamma   90.00
#
_symmetry.space_group_name_H-M   'P 1'
#
loop_
_entity.id
_entity.type
_entity.pdbx_description
1 polymer ?
#
loop_
_entity_poly.entity_id
_entity_poly.type
_entity_poly.pdbx_seq_one_letter_code
_entity_poly.pdbx_strand_id
1 'polypeptide(L)'
;MVFDDPAANATKSASPTAGEKLRGAGKVARIPVKVAPTDPKQRMRKPAWIRAPFPGTPEVQRLKQILRDHRLHTVCEEASCPNLGECFGHGTATFMIMGDICTRRCPFCDVGHGRPHPLDAQEPENLARTVAAMGLK
;
A
#
# COMPACT_ATOMS: atom_id res chain seq x y z
N MET A 1 -42.75 -24.07 0.69
CA MET A 1 -41.72 -25.11 0.53
C MET A 1 -40.46 -24.41 0.05
N VAL A 2 -39.40 -24.55 0.84
CA VAL A 2 -38.11 -23.89 0.67
C VAL A 2 -37.47 -24.39 -0.62
N PHE A 3 -37.08 -23.48 -1.51
CA PHE A 3 -36.19 -23.80 -2.61
C PHE A 3 -34.77 -23.78 -2.05
N ASP A 4 -34.29 -24.94 -1.59
CA ASP A 4 -32.88 -25.17 -1.32
C ASP A 4 -32.10 -25.09 -2.64
N ASP A 5 -31.20 -24.12 -2.75
CA ASP A 5 -30.25 -23.97 -3.86
C ASP A 5 -28.90 -24.61 -3.46
N PRO A 6 -28.52 -25.78 -4.00
CA PRO A 6 -27.47 -26.64 -3.44
C PRO A 6 -26.05 -26.30 -3.95
N ALA A 7 -25.72 -25.02 -4.15
CA ALA A 7 -24.42 -24.66 -4.76
C ALA A 7 -23.70 -23.44 -4.16
N ALA A 8 -23.96 -23.06 -2.90
CA ALA A 8 -23.13 -22.06 -2.21
C ALA A 8 -21.96 -22.70 -1.46
N ASN A 9 -21.10 -23.45 -2.16
CA ASN A 9 -19.82 -23.87 -1.60
C ASN A 9 -18.86 -22.67 -1.63
N ALA A 10 -19.04 -21.78 -0.66
CA ALA A 10 -18.08 -20.72 -0.37
C ALA A 10 -16.77 -21.38 0.03
N THR A 11 -15.85 -21.49 -0.92
CA THR A 11 -14.48 -21.91 -0.68
C THR A 11 -13.95 -21.09 0.49
N LYS A 12 -13.74 -21.75 1.64
CA LYS A 12 -13.10 -21.17 2.82
C LYS A 12 -11.66 -20.85 2.44
N SER A 13 -11.47 -19.68 1.82
CA SER A 13 -10.16 -19.21 1.39
C SER A 13 -9.25 -19.09 2.62
N ALA A 14 -8.05 -19.67 2.52
CA ALA A 14 -7.07 -19.75 3.60
C ALA A 14 -6.84 -18.38 4.28
N SER A 15 -6.53 -18.42 5.57
CA SER A 15 -6.07 -17.26 6.33
C SER A 15 -4.81 -16.68 5.67
N PRO A 16 -4.66 -15.35 5.53
CA PRO A 16 -3.46 -14.76 4.94
C PRO A 16 -2.20 -15.22 5.68
N THR A 17 -1.16 -15.55 4.91
CA THR A 17 0.16 -15.88 5.47
C THR A 17 0.77 -14.61 6.07
N ALA A 18 1.52 -14.72 7.17
CA ALA A 18 2.21 -13.56 7.75
C ALA A 18 3.22 -12.99 6.75
N GLY A 19 3.17 -11.68 6.50
CA GLY A 19 4.02 -11.00 5.52
C GLY A 19 3.48 -11.00 4.08
N GLU A 20 2.38 -11.70 3.80
CA GLU A 20 1.77 -11.70 2.48
C GLU A 20 0.95 -10.43 2.24
N LYS A 21 1.27 -9.69 1.17
CA LYS A 21 0.57 -8.46 0.76
C LYS A 21 -0.47 -8.75 -0.32
N LEU A 22 -1.75 -8.74 0.05
CA LEU A 22 -2.85 -8.75 -0.91
C LEU A 22 -3.14 -7.32 -1.41
N ARG A 23 -3.14 -7.11 -2.73
CA ARG A 23 -3.47 -5.82 -3.37
C ARG A 23 -4.58 -5.98 -4.41
N GLY A 24 -5.20 -4.87 -4.81
CA GLY A 24 -6.23 -4.83 -5.85
C GLY A 24 -7.36 -5.84 -5.62
N ALA A 25 -7.61 -6.71 -6.61
CA ALA A 25 -8.66 -7.74 -6.54
C ALA A 25 -8.52 -8.66 -5.32
N GLY A 26 -7.29 -9.09 -4.97
CA GLY A 26 -7.05 -9.97 -3.82
C GLY A 26 -7.41 -9.31 -2.49
N LYS A 27 -7.25 -7.98 -2.38
CA LYS A 27 -7.63 -7.20 -1.20
C LYS A 27 -9.15 -7.11 -1.05
N VAL A 28 -9.87 -6.85 -2.15
CA VAL A 28 -11.31 -6.56 -2.12
C VAL A 28 -12.20 -7.80 -2.24
N ALA A 29 -11.68 -8.95 -2.64
CA ALA A 29 -12.44 -10.18 -2.89
C ALA A 29 -13.32 -10.65 -1.72
N ARG A 30 -13.00 -10.27 -0.48
CA ARG A 30 -13.71 -10.70 0.74
C ARG A 30 -14.49 -9.59 1.44
N ILE A 31 -14.65 -8.42 0.81
CA ILE A 31 -15.40 -7.30 1.39
C ILE A 31 -16.91 -7.59 1.25
N PRO A 32 -17.76 -7.26 2.25
CA PRO A 32 -19.21 -7.48 2.15
C PRO A 32 -19.87 -6.74 0.98
N VAL A 33 -19.32 -5.59 0.59
CA VAL A 33 -19.76 -4.79 -0.56
C VAL A 33 -19.08 -5.29 -1.83
N LYS A 34 -19.89 -5.66 -2.83
CA LYS A 34 -19.41 -6.10 -4.15
C LYS A 34 -18.75 -4.94 -4.89
N VAL A 35 -17.42 -4.99 -5.02
CA VAL A 35 -16.65 -4.09 -5.88
C VAL A 35 -16.56 -4.73 -7.26
N ALA A 36 -17.35 -4.23 -8.21
CA ALA A 36 -17.30 -4.71 -9.58
C ALA A 36 -16.01 -4.21 -10.27
N PRO A 37 -15.22 -5.08 -10.91
CA PRO A 37 -14.05 -4.65 -11.66
C PRO A 37 -14.48 -3.85 -12.90
N THR A 38 -13.86 -2.69 -13.12
CA THR A 38 -14.07 -1.91 -14.35
C THR A 38 -13.41 -2.60 -15.54
N ASP A 39 -14.19 -2.86 -16.60
CA ASP A 39 -13.71 -3.35 -17.89
C ASP A 39 -12.59 -2.42 -18.42
N PRO A 40 -11.39 -2.92 -18.73
CA PRO A 40 -10.32 -2.14 -19.34
C PRO A 40 -10.76 -1.31 -20.55
N LYS A 41 -11.69 -1.82 -21.38
CA LYS A 41 -12.23 -1.10 -22.55
C LYS A 41 -13.08 0.11 -22.15
N GLN A 42 -13.63 0.12 -20.94
CA GLN A 42 -14.45 1.19 -20.38
C GLN A 42 -13.65 2.15 -19.49
N ARG A 43 -12.35 1.88 -19.24
CA ARG A 43 -11.53 2.78 -18.42
C ARG A 43 -11.24 4.07 -19.17
N MET A 44 -11.87 5.16 -18.70
CA MET A 44 -11.55 6.49 -19.17
C MET A 44 -10.09 6.84 -18.83
N ARG A 45 -9.38 7.44 -19.80
CA ARG A 45 -8.04 7.97 -19.55
C ARG A 45 -8.13 9.12 -18.55
N LYS A 46 -7.18 9.16 -17.61
CA LYS A 46 -7.05 10.31 -16.69
C LYS A 46 -6.87 11.60 -17.51
N PRO A 47 -7.61 12.69 -17.21
CA PRO A 47 -7.40 14.00 -17.83
C PRO A 47 -5.95 14.47 -17.69
N ALA A 48 -5.50 15.37 -18.58
CA ALA A 48 -4.10 15.81 -18.58
C ALA A 48 -3.69 16.51 -17.27
N TRP A 49 -4.57 17.30 -16.67
CA TRP A 49 -4.29 18.14 -15.49
C TRP A 49 -4.03 17.36 -14.19
N ILE A 50 -4.42 16.08 -14.09
CA ILE A 50 -4.22 15.25 -12.89
C ILE A 50 -3.08 14.22 -13.05
N ARG A 51 -2.36 14.24 -14.18
CA ARG A 51 -1.27 13.30 -14.41
C ARG A 51 -0.01 13.77 -13.70
N ALA A 52 0.58 12.89 -12.90
CA ALA A 52 1.79 13.17 -12.18
C ALA A 52 3.03 13.07 -13.09
N PRO A 53 4.07 13.89 -12.85
CA PRO A 53 5.36 13.75 -13.51
C PRO A 53 6.08 12.46 -13.06
N PHE A 54 7.09 12.06 -13.84
CA PHE A 54 7.89 10.86 -13.53
C PHE A 54 8.70 11.05 -12.24
N PRO A 55 8.60 10.17 -11.23
CA PRO A 55 9.25 10.34 -9.94
C PRO A 55 10.70 9.84 -9.90
N GLY A 56 11.30 9.36 -10.99
CA GLY A 56 12.62 8.73 -10.97
C GLY A 56 13.80 9.70 -10.91
N THR A 57 13.76 10.67 -10.01
CA THR A 57 14.89 11.57 -9.74
C THR A 57 15.96 10.88 -8.87
N PRO A 58 17.23 11.30 -8.92
CA PRO A 58 18.28 10.74 -8.05
C PRO A 58 17.95 10.82 -6.56
N GLU A 59 17.32 11.92 -6.13
CA GLU A 59 16.93 12.12 -4.73
C GLU A 59 15.88 11.09 -4.27
N VAL A 60 14.91 10.79 -5.14
CA VAL A 60 13.93 9.75 -4.84
C VAL A 60 14.61 8.40 -4.67
N GLN A 61 15.57 8.05 -5.52
CA GLN A 61 16.28 6.78 -5.40
C GLN A 61 17.13 6.72 -4.13
N ARG A 62 17.80 7.82 -3.77
CA ARG A 62 18.55 7.94 -2.52
C ARG A 62 17.65 7.70 -1.31
N LEU A 63 16.51 8.39 -1.22
CA LEU A 63 15.59 8.25 -0.09
C LEU A 63 14.99 6.84 -0.02
N LYS A 64 14.64 6.25 -1.17
CA LYS A 64 14.19 4.85 -1.22
C LYS A 64 15.23 3.87 -0.69
N GLN A 65 16.51 4.11 -0.98
CA GLN A 65 17.57 3.26 -0.46
C GLN A 65 17.70 3.39 1.06
N ILE A 66 17.72 4.61 1.59
CA ILE A 66 17.77 4.87 3.03
C ILE A 66 16.61 4.18 3.76
N LEU A 67 15.39 4.30 3.23
CA LEU A 67 14.20 3.66 3.82
C LEU A 67 14.34 2.13 3.87
N ARG A 68 14.86 1.50 2.82
CA ARG A 68 15.09 0.05 2.76
C ARG A 68 16.18 -0.40 3.73
N ASP A 69 17.27 0.35 3.82
CA ASP A 69 18.39 0.05 4.72
C ASP A 69 17.95 0.06 6.19
N HIS A 70 17.01 0.95 6.53
CA HIS A 70 16.42 1.04 7.88
C HIS A 70 15.16 0.20 8.08
N ARG A 71 14.73 -0.59 7.09
CA ARG A 71 13.52 -1.44 7.12
C ARG A 71 12.25 -0.64 7.48
N LEU A 72 12.12 0.56 6.92
CA LEU A 72 10.98 1.44 7.13
C LEU A 72 10.08 1.51 5.90
N HIS A 73 8.83 1.86 6.14
CA HIS A 73 7.81 2.00 5.11
C HIS A 73 7.25 3.42 5.08
N THR A 74 6.80 3.86 3.91
CA THR A 74 6.14 5.16 3.74
C THR A 74 4.81 4.98 3.03
N VAL A 75 3.83 5.80 3.39
CA VAL A 75 2.55 5.83 2.65
C VAL A 75 2.76 6.36 1.23
N CYS A 76 3.81 7.15 1.02
CA CYS A 76 4.22 7.64 -0.29
C CYS A 76 4.45 6.46 -1.25
N GLU A 77 5.17 5.43 -0.82
CA GLU A 77 5.44 4.24 -1.62
C GLU A 77 4.29 3.23 -1.57
N GLU A 78 3.82 2.88 -0.38
CA GLU A 78 2.85 1.78 -0.23
C GLU A 78 1.49 2.10 -0.85
N ALA A 79 1.09 3.37 -0.88
CA ALA A 79 -0.16 3.82 -1.47
C ALA A 79 -0.04 4.33 -2.93
N SER A 80 1.11 4.13 -3.58
CA SER A 80 1.35 4.58 -4.97
C SER A 80 1.09 6.08 -5.16
N CYS A 81 1.57 6.91 -4.22
CA CYS A 81 1.29 8.34 -4.21
C CYS A 81 1.86 9.04 -5.46
N PRO A 82 1.04 9.79 -6.22
CA PRO A 82 1.52 10.52 -7.41
C PRO A 82 2.54 11.61 -7.09
N ASN A 83 2.52 12.15 -5.86
CA ASN A 83 3.36 13.28 -5.45
C ASN A 83 4.70 12.84 -4.83
N LEU A 84 5.02 11.54 -4.84
CA LEU A 84 6.23 11.00 -4.19
C LEU A 84 7.50 11.74 -4.63
N GLY A 85 7.64 12.03 -5.92
CA GLY A 85 8.82 12.72 -6.44
C GLY A 85 9.00 14.14 -5.91
N GLU A 86 7.89 14.88 -5.80
CA GLU A 86 7.87 16.23 -5.26
C GLU A 86 8.14 16.24 -3.75
N CYS A 87 7.41 15.40 -3.00
CA CYS A 87 7.56 15.32 -1.54
C CYS A 87 8.99 14.96 -1.15
N PHE A 88 9.56 13.90 -1.76
CA PHE A 88 10.93 13.47 -1.45
C PHE A 88 11.95 14.53 -1.88
N GLY A 89 11.75 15.18 -3.04
CA GLY A 89 12.62 16.26 -3.49
C GLY A 89 12.63 17.50 -2.57
N HIS A 90 11.54 17.75 -1.84
CA HIS A 90 11.45 18.81 -0.84
C HIS A 90 11.92 18.40 0.56
N GLY A 91 12.37 17.15 0.74
CA GLY A 91 12.75 16.63 2.06
C GLY A 91 11.54 16.38 2.95
N THR A 92 10.45 15.86 2.39
CA THR A 92 9.24 15.49 3.13
C THR A 92 8.86 14.05 2.84
N ALA A 93 8.58 13.28 3.89
CA ALA A 93 8.05 11.92 3.79
C ALA A 93 7.04 11.66 4.90
N THR A 94 6.06 10.80 4.62
CA THR A 94 5.10 10.33 5.62
C THR A 94 5.33 8.85 5.87
N PHE A 95 5.88 8.56 7.05
CA PHE A 95 6.21 7.20 7.47
C PHE A 95 4.97 6.41 7.85
N MET A 96 5.01 5.12 7.55
CA MET A 96 4.08 4.13 8.08
C MET A 96 4.82 3.34 9.15
N ILE A 97 4.23 3.32 10.35
CA ILE A 97 4.68 2.49 11.46
C ILE A 97 3.95 1.15 11.46
N MET A 98 4.51 0.15 12.14
CA MET A 98 3.97 -1.21 12.22
C MET A 98 3.91 -1.91 10.85
N GLY A 99 4.84 -1.55 9.95
CA GLY A 99 4.99 -2.19 8.65
C GLY A 99 4.07 -1.64 7.54
N ASP A 100 3.95 -2.44 6.49
CA ASP A 100 3.31 -2.11 5.21
C ASP A 100 2.03 -2.91 4.91
N ILE A 101 1.60 -3.74 5.87
CA ILE A 101 0.42 -4.59 5.79
C ILE A 101 -0.66 -4.05 6.71
N CYS A 102 -1.79 -3.64 6.14
CA CYS A 102 -2.97 -3.23 6.88
C CYS A 102 -3.90 -4.42 7.13
N THR A 103 -4.37 -4.59 8.37
CA THR A 103 -5.39 -5.58 8.72
C THR A 103 -6.78 -5.20 8.20
N ARG A 104 -6.99 -3.94 7.83
CA ARG A 104 -8.23 -3.45 7.19
C ARG A 104 -8.18 -3.60 5.66
N ARG A 105 -9.35 -3.55 5.03
CA ARG A 105 -9.55 -3.78 3.59
C ARG A 105 -10.28 -2.61 2.92
N CYS A 106 -9.85 -1.36 3.16
CA CYS A 106 -10.52 -0.21 2.54
C CYS A 106 -10.45 -0.31 0.99
N PRO A 107 -11.58 -0.32 0.25
CA PRO A 107 -11.59 -0.53 -1.20
C PRO A 107 -10.78 0.49 -2.02
N PHE A 108 -10.63 1.70 -1.49
CA PHE A 108 -9.93 2.81 -2.14
C PHE A 108 -8.42 2.84 -1.83
N CYS A 109 -7.97 2.11 -0.82
CA CYS A 109 -6.61 2.20 -0.32
C CYS A 109 -5.71 1.20 -1.04
N ASP A 110 -4.53 1.61 -1.48
CA ASP A 110 -3.60 0.74 -2.21
C ASP A 110 -2.60 -0.01 -1.30
N VAL A 111 -2.52 0.36 -0.01
CA VAL A 111 -1.72 -0.36 1.00
C VAL A 111 -2.10 -1.84 1.04
N GLY A 112 -1.10 -2.73 1.11
CA GLY A 112 -1.31 -4.17 1.15
C GLY A 112 -2.22 -4.60 2.30
N HIS A 113 -3.06 -5.60 2.07
CA HIS A 113 -3.87 -6.23 3.10
C HIS A 113 -3.33 -7.62 3.44
N GLY A 114 -3.33 -7.99 4.72
CA GLY A 114 -2.89 -9.30 5.14
C GLY A 114 -2.68 -9.41 6.65
N ARG A 115 -1.92 -10.44 7.04
CA ARG A 115 -1.41 -10.59 8.40
C ARG A 115 -0.01 -9.96 8.47
N PRO A 116 0.22 -8.92 9.28
CA PRO A 116 1.53 -8.30 9.40
C PRO A 116 2.59 -9.23 10.01
N HIS A 117 3.86 -8.85 9.85
CA HIS A 117 4.95 -9.40 10.64
C HIS A 117 4.83 -8.97 12.12
N PRO A 118 5.55 -9.65 13.05
CA PRO A 118 5.70 -9.14 14.41
C PRO A 118 6.27 -7.71 14.42
N LEU A 119 5.90 -6.93 15.44
CA LEU A 119 6.39 -5.56 15.59
C LEU A 119 7.91 -5.55 15.78
N ASP A 120 8.58 -4.62 15.10
CA ASP A 120 10.02 -4.38 15.30
C ASP A 120 10.21 -3.42 16.48
N ALA A 121 10.80 -3.92 17.57
CA ALA A 121 11.12 -3.11 18.75
C ALA A 121 12.13 -1.99 18.44
N GLN A 122 12.90 -2.12 17.36
CA GLN A 122 13.88 -1.13 16.91
C GLN A 122 13.27 -0.09 15.93
N GLU A 123 11.98 -0.22 15.56
CA GLU A 123 11.31 0.70 14.62
C GLU A 123 11.43 2.17 15.05
N PRO A 124 11.21 2.56 16.33
CA PRO A 124 11.33 3.97 16.74
C PRO A 124 12.73 4.53 16.56
N GLU A 125 13.76 3.72 16.87
CA GLU A 125 15.16 4.15 16.77
C GLU A 125 15.62 4.22 15.31
N ASN A 126 15.20 3.24 14.48
CA ASN A 126 15.41 3.26 13.03
C ASN A 126 14.74 4.47 12.39
N LEU A 127 13.52 4.81 12.82
CA LEU A 127 12.80 5.99 12.37
C LEU A 127 13.57 7.27 12.70
N ALA A 128 14.03 7.43 13.95
CA ALA A 128 14.81 8.60 14.37
C ALA A 128 16.11 8.75 13.55
N ARG A 129 16.87 7.65 13.36
CA ARG A 129 18.07 7.64 12.51
C ARG A 129 17.76 8.03 11.07
N THR A 130 16.65 7.51 10.54
CA THR A 130 16.25 7.76 9.14
C THR A 130 15.85 9.21 8.93
N VAL A 131 15.05 9.78 9.83
CA VAL A 131 14.67 11.21 9.77
C VAL A 131 15.92 12.10 9.77
N ALA A 132 16.91 11.79 10.62
CA ALA A 132 18.18 12.51 10.64
C ALA A 132 19.00 12.32 9.34
N ALA A 133 19.10 11.10 8.82
CA ALA A 133 19.84 10.79 7.59
C ALA A 133 19.21 11.38 6.31
N MET A 134 17.88 11.50 6.30
CA MET A 134 17.13 12.11 5.20
C MET A 134 17.22 13.65 5.20
N GLY A 135 17.56 14.28 6.33
CA GLY A 135 17.61 15.74 6.42
C GLY A 135 16.27 16.40 6.12
N LEU A 136 15.17 15.76 6.57
CA LEU A 136 13.81 16.25 6.34
C LEU A 136 13.62 17.66 6.93
N LYS A 137 12.78 18.47 6.29
CA LYS A 137 12.48 19.86 6.70
C LYS A 137 11.09 20.01 7.29
#